data_AF-A0A553JHU0-F1
#
_entry.id   AF-A0A553JHU0-F1
#
_cell.length_a   1.000
_cell.length_b   1.000
_cell.length_c   1.000
_cell.angle_alpha   90.00
_cell.angle_beta   90.00
_cell.angle_gamma   90.00
#
_symmetry.space_group_name_H-M   'P 1'
#
loop_
_entity.id
_entity.type
_entity.pdbx_description
1 polymer ?
#
loop_
_entity_poly.entity_id
_entity_poly.type
_entity_poly.pdbx_seq_one_letter_code
_entity_poly.pdbx_strand_id
1 'polypeptide(L)'
;MYYKEEAGYTCPYMEFTVHCFEMTSHVKSNGYYELIKHNLITFRFEDIHDSELIGFDHQNAILSLEFEILPTNERGFTPILVEIDPANGLGGEFKAFSGKVTKVLPCDSKGQLTS
;
A
#
# COMPACT_ATOMS: atom_id res chain seq x y z
N MET A 1 -24.33 8.18 -3.32
CA MET A 1 -24.20 9.43 -4.08
C MET A 1 -23.06 9.21 -5.06
N TYR A 2 -23.33 9.11 -6.37
CA TYR A 2 -22.30 8.94 -7.39
C TYR A 2 -21.90 10.33 -7.88
N TYR A 3 -20.62 10.70 -7.77
CA TYR A 3 -20.13 11.91 -8.42
C TYR A 3 -20.08 11.66 -9.93
N LYS A 4 -20.75 12.52 -10.70
CA LYS A 4 -20.47 12.65 -12.13
C LYS A 4 -19.04 13.19 -12.25
N GLU A 5 -18.23 12.55 -13.09
CA GLU A 5 -17.00 13.14 -13.60
C GLU A 5 -17.35 14.37 -14.43
N GLU A 6 -17.54 15.52 -13.77
CA GLU A 6 -17.46 16.81 -14.44
C GLU A 6 -15.97 17.15 -14.58
N ALA A 7 -15.55 17.39 -15.83
CA ALA A 7 -14.18 17.74 -16.17
C ALA A 7 -13.73 18.96 -15.34
N GLY A 8 -12.93 18.73 -14.29
CA GLY A 8 -12.32 19.81 -13.52
C GLY A 8 -11.94 19.51 -12.07
N TYR A 9 -12.52 18.50 -11.42
CA TYR A 9 -12.16 18.15 -10.03
C TYR A 9 -11.52 16.76 -9.95
N THR A 10 -10.20 16.72 -9.92
CA THR A 10 -9.45 15.52 -9.49
C THR A 10 -9.13 15.67 -8.00
N CYS A 11 -9.79 14.88 -7.15
CA CYS A 11 -9.32 14.73 -5.77
C CYS A 11 -7.92 14.09 -5.77
N PRO A 12 -7.05 14.44 -4.82
CA PRO A 12 -5.73 13.83 -4.71
C PRO A 12 -5.87 12.32 -4.49
N TYR A 13 -5.01 11.55 -5.14
CA TYR A 13 -4.92 10.11 -4.96
C TYR A 13 -3.46 9.70 -4.78
N MET A 14 -3.25 8.54 -4.18
CA MET A 14 -1.95 7.89 -4.08
C MET A 14 -2.07 6.48 -4.61
N GLU A 15 -1.09 6.11 -5.42
CA GLU A 15 -0.92 4.76 -5.93
C GLU A 15 0.48 4.29 -5.56
N PHE A 16 0.56 3.11 -4.95
CA PHE A 16 1.83 2.47 -4.66
C PHE A 16 1.72 0.97 -4.90
N THR A 17 2.85 0.37 -5.28
CA THR A 17 2.96 -1.07 -5.52
C THR A 17 3.90 -1.66 -4.49
N VAL A 18 3.42 -2.68 -3.78
CA VAL A 18 4.18 -3.39 -2.75
C VAL A 18 4.56 -4.77 -3.27
N HIS A 19 5.82 -5.16 -3.09
CA HIS A 19 6.26 -6.54 -3.27
C HIS A 19 5.93 -7.35 -2.01
N CYS A 20 4.96 -8.24 -2.12
CA CYS A 20 4.49 -9.08 -1.03
C CYS A 20 4.88 -10.54 -1.27
N PHE A 21 5.09 -11.29 -0.19
CA PHE A 21 5.39 -12.72 -0.21
C PHE A 21 4.89 -13.38 1.08
N GLU A 22 4.74 -14.69 1.04
CA GLU A 22 4.44 -15.52 2.21
C GLU A 22 5.74 -16.13 2.73
N MET A 23 6.09 -15.84 3.98
CA MET A 23 7.21 -16.49 4.68
C MET A 23 6.74 -17.83 5.26
N THR A 24 7.44 -18.91 4.94
CA THR A 24 7.12 -20.25 5.45
C THR A 24 7.96 -20.61 6.68
N SER A 25 7.65 -21.73 7.33
CA SER A 25 8.47 -22.28 8.42
C SER A 25 9.71 -23.04 7.94
N HIS A 26 9.89 -23.23 6.62
CA HIS A 26 11.05 -23.91 6.06
C HIS A 26 12.25 -22.96 6.01
N VAL A 27 13.41 -23.43 6.47
CA VAL A 27 14.68 -22.70 6.40
C VAL A 27 15.52 -23.31 5.29
N LYS A 28 15.90 -22.49 4.30
CA LYS A 28 16.77 -22.89 3.19
C LYS A 28 18.19 -23.19 3.67
N SER A 29 18.97 -23.88 2.84
CA SER A 29 20.37 -24.22 3.13
C SER A 29 21.28 -23.02 3.39
N ASN A 30 20.86 -21.81 2.99
CA ASN A 30 21.59 -20.56 3.24
C ASN A 30 21.20 -19.85 4.55
N GLY A 31 20.35 -20.47 5.39
CA GLY A 31 19.98 -19.95 6.72
C GLY A 31 18.81 -18.95 6.73
N TYR A 32 18.16 -18.69 5.60
CA TYR A 32 16.99 -17.81 5.52
C TYR A 32 15.70 -18.61 5.35
N TYR A 33 14.58 -18.07 5.85
CA TYR A 33 13.26 -18.63 5.58
C TYR A 33 12.98 -18.68 4.07
N GLU A 34 12.26 -19.72 3.65
CA GLU A 34 11.71 -19.80 2.32
C GLU A 34 10.54 -18.82 2.18
N LEU A 35 10.59 -18.01 1.12
CA LEU A 35 9.56 -17.05 0.76
C LEU A 35 8.88 -17.58 -0.50
N ILE A 36 7.56 -17.65 -0.49
CA ILE A 36 6.74 -18.18 -1.60
C ILE A 36 5.66 -17.17 -1.99
N LYS A 37 4.97 -17.43 -3.11
CA LYS A 37 3.84 -16.61 -3.61
C LYS A 37 4.18 -15.12 -3.71
N HIS A 38 5.32 -14.82 -4.31
CA HIS A 38 5.74 -13.44 -4.58
C HIS A 38 4.75 -12.75 -5.53
N ASN A 39 4.24 -11.58 -5.13
CA ASN A 39 3.31 -10.77 -5.93
C ASN A 39 3.66 -9.28 -5.81
N LEU A 40 3.43 -8.54 -6.89
CA LEU A 40 3.33 -7.09 -6.87
C LEU A 40 1.86 -6.71 -6.73
N ILE A 41 1.50 -6.05 -5.63
CA ILE A 41 0.14 -5.60 -5.34
C ILE A 41 0.09 -4.09 -5.44
N THR A 42 -0.72 -3.57 -6.36
CA THR A 42 -0.95 -2.13 -6.51
C THR A 42 -2.19 -1.71 -5.74
N PHE A 43 -2.01 -0.78 -4.80
CA PHE A 43 -3.08 -0.13 -4.05
C PHE A 43 -3.32 1.26 -4.61
N ARG A 44 -4.58 1.67 -4.65
CA ARG A 44 -4.99 3.03 -5.00
C ARG A 44 -5.94 3.58 -3.94
N PHE A 45 -5.57 4.71 -3.36
CA PHE A 45 -6.35 5.45 -2.37
C PHE A 45 -6.81 6.78 -2.96
N GLU A 46 -8.10 7.08 -2.83
CA GLU A 46 -8.74 8.27 -3.39
C GLU A 46 -9.09 9.27 -2.28
N ASP A 47 -9.06 10.55 -2.61
CA ASP A 47 -9.41 11.67 -1.74
C ASP A 47 -8.56 11.72 -0.46
N ILE A 48 -7.24 11.80 -0.69
CA ILE A 48 -6.24 11.80 0.37
C ILE A 48 -6.19 13.13 1.10
N HIS A 49 -6.05 13.04 2.42
CA HIS A 49 -5.88 14.18 3.32
C HIS A 49 -5.01 13.78 4.52
N ASP A 50 -4.54 14.78 5.28
CA ASP A 50 -3.68 14.62 6.45
C ASP A 50 -2.48 13.69 6.19
N SER A 51 -1.83 13.83 5.03
CA SER A 51 -0.71 12.99 4.65
C SER A 51 0.60 13.51 5.24
N GLU A 52 1.32 12.65 5.95
CA GLU A 52 2.69 12.87 6.39
C GLU A 52 3.54 11.72 5.89
N LEU A 53 4.27 11.93 4.79
CA LEU A 53 5.20 10.94 4.24
C LEU A 53 6.63 11.44 4.32
N ILE A 54 7.52 10.57 4.75
CA ILE A 54 8.93 10.88 4.97
C ILE A 54 9.84 9.80 4.39
N GLY A 55 11.13 10.12 4.28
CA GLY A 55 12.17 9.10 4.12
C GLY A 55 12.26 8.45 2.74
N PHE A 56 11.60 8.96 1.71
CA PHE A 56 11.75 8.45 0.34
C PHE A 56 13.22 8.30 -0.04
N ASP A 57 13.65 7.06 -0.25
CA ASP A 57 15.03 6.76 -0.64
C ASP A 57 15.07 5.67 -1.74
N HIS A 58 16.27 5.37 -2.23
CA HIS A 58 16.54 4.40 -3.29
C HIS A 58 16.24 2.94 -2.91
N GLN A 59 15.98 2.64 -1.63
CA GLN A 59 15.68 1.30 -1.12
C GLN A 59 14.55 1.33 -0.08
N ASN A 60 13.34 1.66 -0.50
CA ASN A 60 12.18 1.62 0.39
C ASN A 60 11.83 0.16 0.75
N ALA A 61 11.86 -0.16 2.04
CA ALA A 61 11.45 -1.45 2.59
C ALA A 61 10.48 -1.19 3.73
N ILE A 62 9.33 -1.86 3.69
CA ILE A 62 8.24 -1.67 4.64
C ILE A 62 8.25 -2.85 5.62
N LEU A 63 8.16 -2.56 6.92
CA LEU A 63 8.01 -3.55 7.97
C LEU A 63 6.55 -3.99 8.10
N SER A 64 5.62 -3.03 8.15
CA SER A 64 4.18 -3.27 8.14
C SER A 64 3.42 -2.21 7.31
N LEU A 65 2.30 -2.64 6.73
CA LEU A 65 1.32 -1.77 6.09
C LEU A 65 -0.02 -2.02 6.79
N GLU A 66 -0.49 -1.02 7.52
CA GLU A 66 -1.63 -1.14 8.42
C GLU A 66 -2.80 -0.27 7.94
N PHE A 67 -4.01 -0.76 8.20
CA PHE A 67 -5.25 -0.12 7.79
C PHE A 67 -6.22 -0.07 8.97
N GLU A 68 -6.67 1.13 9.31
CA GLU A 68 -7.70 1.33 10.34
C GLU A 68 -8.93 2.03 9.72
N ILE A 69 -10.13 1.52 10.01
CA ILE A 69 -11.38 2.21 9.67
C ILE A 69 -11.68 3.20 10.80
N LEU A 70 -11.56 4.49 10.51
CA LEU A 70 -11.80 5.54 11.48
C LEU A 70 -13.30 5.82 11.66
N PRO A 71 -13.72 6.44 12.78
CA PRO A 71 -15.10 6.86 12.98
C PRO A 71 -15.62 7.78 11.88
N THR A 72 -16.93 7.71 11.61
CA THR A 72 -17.58 8.61 10.66
C THR A 72 -17.46 10.06 11.11
N ASN A 73 -16.93 10.92 10.24
CA ASN A 73 -16.75 12.34 10.52
C ASN A 73 -18.06 13.13 10.37
N GLU A 74 -18.02 14.43 10.72
CA GLU A 74 -19.19 15.34 10.65
C GLU A 74 -19.77 15.49 9.24
N ARG A 75 -19.00 15.14 8.20
CA ARG A 75 -19.43 15.15 6.79
C ARG A 75 -20.09 13.84 6.36
N GLY A 76 -20.24 12.87 7.26
CA GLY A 76 -20.85 11.57 6.98
C GLY A 76 -19.93 10.57 6.29
N PHE A 77 -18.62 10.79 6.30
CA PHE A 77 -17.63 9.90 5.68
C PHE A 77 -16.88 9.10 6.74
N THR A 78 -16.61 7.83 6.45
CA THR A 78 -15.84 6.90 7.29
C THR A 78 -14.47 6.70 6.63
N PRO A 79 -13.44 7.49 7.00
CA PRO A 79 -12.15 7.42 6.34
C PRO A 79 -11.35 6.18 6.75
N ILE A 80 -10.37 5.84 5.92
CA ILE A 80 -9.37 4.81 6.17
C ILE A 80 -8.07 5.51 6.54
N LEU A 81 -7.50 5.19 7.70
CA LEU A 81 -6.11 5.52 8.02
C LEU A 81 -5.21 4.43 7.41
N VAL A 82 -4.16 4.87 6.71
CA VAL A 82 -3.14 4.00 6.14
C VAL A 82 -1.81 4.36 6.79
N GLU A 83 -1.19 3.41 7.47
CA GLU A 83 0.11 3.57 8.12
C GLU A 83 1.14 2.70 7.42
N ILE A 84 2.28 3.29 7.09
CA ILE A 84 3.43 2.66 6.46
C ILE A 84 4.56 2.69 7.49
N ASP A 85 4.82 1.55 8.14
CA ASP A 85 5.93 1.41 9.08
C ASP A 85 7.22 1.05 8.30
N PRO A 86 8.22 1.94 8.24
CA PRO A 86 9.43 1.70 7.46
C PRO A 86 10.36 0.71 8.17
N ALA A 87 10.82 -0.31 7.45
CA ALA A 87 12.08 -0.98 7.79
C ALA A 87 13.28 -0.14 7.32
N ASN A 88 13.15 0.51 6.16
CA ASN A 88 14.11 1.46 5.61
C ASN A 88 13.42 2.40 4.60
N GLY A 89 13.75 3.69 4.63
CA GLY A 89 13.24 4.65 3.66
C GLY A 89 11.81 5.13 3.94
N LEU A 90 10.92 4.99 2.94
CA LEU A 90 9.54 5.48 2.96
C LEU A 90 8.75 5.00 4.18
N GLY A 91 8.26 5.94 4.98
CA GLY A 91 7.31 5.71 6.04
C GLY A 91 6.36 6.89 6.23
N GLY A 92 5.39 6.70 7.11
CA GLY A 92 4.42 7.72 7.49
C GLY A 92 2.98 7.25 7.32
N GLU A 93 2.06 8.21 7.27
CA GLU A 93 0.63 7.93 7.29
C GLU A 93 -0.15 8.88 6.38
N PHE A 94 -1.35 8.46 6.00
CA PHE A 94 -2.33 9.32 5.37
C PHE A 94 -3.74 8.79 5.59
N LYS A 95 -4.73 9.68 5.47
CA LYS A 95 -6.15 9.30 5.48
C LYS A 95 -6.71 9.34 4.07
N ALA A 96 -7.62 8.43 3.77
CA ALA A 96 -8.28 8.33 2.48
C ALA A 96 -9.78 8.11 2.64
N PHE A 97 -10.56 8.55 1.65
CA PHE A 97 -11.99 8.25 1.62
C PHE A 97 -12.26 6.80 1.21
N SER A 98 -11.46 6.27 0.28
CA SER A 98 -11.58 4.89 -0.19
C SER A 98 -10.25 4.34 -0.63
N GLY A 99 -10.11 3.01 -0.55
CA GLY A 99 -8.94 2.26 -1.00
C GLY A 99 -9.37 1.04 -1.80
N LYS A 100 -8.62 0.72 -2.85
CA LYS A 100 -8.84 -0.48 -3.67
C LYS A 100 -7.51 -1.09 -4.10
N VAL A 101 -7.50 -2.42 -4.23
CA VAL A 101 -6.45 -3.12 -4.97
C VAL A 101 -6.77 -3.01 -6.45
N THR A 102 -5.88 -2.44 -7.25
CA THR A 102 -6.08 -2.26 -8.69
C THR A 102 -5.38 -3.34 -9.51
N LYS A 103 -4.30 -3.93 -8.99
CA LYS A 103 -3.54 -5.00 -9.65
C LYS A 103 -2.95 -5.97 -8.63
N VAL A 104 -2.90 -7.24 -9.01
CA VAL A 104 -2.14 -8.30 -8.34
C VAL A 104 -1.42 -9.08 -9.43
N LEU A 105 -0.11 -8.99 -9.47
CA LEU A 105 0.71 -9.62 -10.51
C LEU A 105 1.75 -10.56 -9.88
N PRO A 106 1.78 -11.84 -10.26
CA PRO A 106 2.84 -12.75 -9.85
C PRO A 106 4.21 -12.22 -10.28
N CYS A 107 5.20 -12.36 -9.39
CA CYS A 107 6.57 -11.95 -9.65
C CYS A 107 7.56 -12.93 -9.00
N ASP A 108 8.84 -12.77 -9.32
CA ASP A 108 9.91 -13.53 -8.67
C ASP A 108 10.39 -12.85 -7.38
N SER A 109 11.43 -13.42 -6.76
CA SER A 109 12.03 -12.89 -5.53
C SER A 109 12.75 -11.56 -5.70
N LYS A 110 12.93 -11.07 -6.94
CA LYS A 110 13.49 -9.76 -7.26
C LYS A 110 12.41 -8.76 -7.69
N GLY A 111 11.13 -9.14 -7.61
CA GLY A 111 10.01 -8.30 -8.04
C GLY A 111 9.89 -8.21 -9.57
N GLN A 112 10.51 -9.12 -10.32
CA GLN A 112 10.33 -9.18 -11.78
C GLN A 112 9.10 -10.01 -12.11
N LEU A 113 8.24 -9.49 -12.98
CA LEU A 113 7.01 -10.19 -13.38
C LEU A 113 7.33 -11.56 -13.97
N THR A 114 6.61 -12.58 -13.52
CA THR A 114 6.65 -13.91 -14.13
C THR A 114 5.61 -13.97 -15.23
N SER A 115 6.06 -14.22 -16.46
CA SER A 115 5.21 -14.35 -17.66
C SER A 115 4.18 -15.47 -17.56
#